data_AF-A0A7R8VW68-F1
#
_entry.id   AF-A0A7R8VW68-F1
#
_cell.length_a   1.000
_cell.length_b   1.000
_cell.length_c   1.000
_cell.angle_alpha   90.00
_cell.angle_beta   90.00
_cell.angle_gamma   90.00
#
_symmetry.space_group_name_H-M   'P 1'
#
loop_
_entity.id
_entity.type
_entity.pdbx_description
1 polymer ?
#
loop_
_entity_poly.entity_id
_entity_poly.type
_entity_poly.pdbx_seq_one_letter_code
_entity_poly.pdbx_strand_id
1 'polypeptide(L)'
;MCKTNEAMSDTDPELPTLTSERLAVINNCQCQAGAKEESLIINQLDNVGEARSIVRVKRCCMCMIKANRTNLLFESHIGKLDWSDVQRLSEAARVMAEVVNSNPEVLEQEVFDVVHITLTSWLASLEKSKESLLVPAGPLSVPLVTSTLNNRGSSVENSVDAYKVAVLGANILQLFATLERFYATAEERKQSFYEEWKDVFVEEVYKSLLSIFIYVSDHCDIQQLTCHDLLLLEPLCEAVSLINPEYFLVHNKQAHERLKLVMKYCCHLVCSPIAPLQLVAYHVIK
;
A
#
# COMPACT_ATOMS: atom_id res chain seq x y z
N MET A 1 -17.95 42.85 -43.92
CA MET A 1 -18.96 42.77 -42.85
C MET A 1 -19.25 41.30 -42.58
N CYS A 2 -18.69 40.75 -41.52
CA CYS A 2 -19.20 39.56 -40.81
C CYS A 2 -18.56 39.60 -39.42
N LYS A 3 -19.42 39.77 -38.40
CA LYS A 3 -19.07 39.64 -36.98
C LYS A 3 -19.45 38.22 -36.58
N THR A 4 -18.55 37.50 -35.94
CA THR A 4 -18.89 36.31 -35.15
C THR A 4 -18.14 36.39 -33.84
N ASN A 5 -18.92 36.60 -32.78
CA ASN A 5 -18.54 36.44 -31.38
C ASN A 5 -18.76 34.96 -31.04
N GLU A 6 -17.74 34.30 -30.49
CA GLU A 6 -17.94 33.08 -29.70
C GLU A 6 -17.27 33.29 -28.34
N ALA A 7 -18.09 33.25 -27.30
CA ALA A 7 -17.68 33.31 -25.91
C ALA A 7 -17.36 31.88 -25.45
N MET A 8 -16.11 31.65 -25.03
CA MET A 8 -15.72 30.46 -24.27
C MET A 8 -16.25 30.59 -22.84
N SER A 9 -17.08 29.63 -22.45
CA SER A 9 -17.56 29.42 -21.08
C SER A 9 -16.58 28.49 -20.39
N ASP A 10 -15.83 29.00 -19.42
CA ASP A 10 -15.07 28.20 -18.46
C ASP A 10 -16.04 27.48 -17.52
N THR A 11 -16.10 26.16 -17.62
CA THR A 11 -16.67 25.29 -16.60
C THR A 11 -15.54 24.48 -16.00
N ASP A 12 -15.20 24.81 -14.75
CA ASP A 12 -14.28 24.04 -13.92
C ASP A 12 -14.78 22.59 -13.76
N PRO A 13 -13.89 21.59 -13.81
CA PRO A 13 -14.26 20.21 -13.49
C PRO A 13 -14.51 20.08 -11.98
N GLU A 14 -15.75 19.75 -11.60
CA GLU A 14 -16.11 19.38 -10.23
C GLU A 14 -15.20 18.23 -9.74
N LEU A 15 -14.46 18.49 -8.64
CA LEU A 15 -13.70 17.45 -7.94
C LEU A 15 -14.63 16.33 -7.44
N PRO A 16 -14.20 15.06 -7.49
CA PRO A 16 -15.00 13.95 -7.01
C PRO A 16 -15.27 14.08 -5.51
N THR A 17 -16.54 14.27 -5.16
CA THR A 17 -17.02 14.27 -3.78
C THR A 17 -16.94 12.86 -3.19
N LEU A 18 -16.27 12.74 -2.04
CA LEU A 18 -16.23 11.51 -1.25
C LEU A 18 -17.65 11.01 -0.96
N THR A 19 -17.97 9.81 -1.44
CA THR A 19 -19.31 9.22 -1.30
C THR A 19 -19.64 8.91 0.17
N SER A 20 -20.91 9.09 0.53
CA SER A 20 -21.47 8.89 1.89
C SER A 20 -21.14 7.53 2.53
N GLU A 21 -20.85 6.50 1.73
CA GLU A 21 -20.48 5.17 2.22
C GLU A 21 -19.05 5.12 2.79
N ARG A 22 -18.11 5.89 2.23
CA ARG A 22 -16.73 5.99 2.77
C ARG A 22 -16.68 6.71 4.12
N LEU A 23 -17.58 7.69 4.32
CA LEU A 23 -17.74 8.39 5.60
C LEU A 23 -18.30 7.49 6.72
N ALA A 24 -19.11 6.47 6.39
CA ALA A 24 -19.72 5.59 7.38
C ALA A 24 -18.71 4.60 8.00
N VAL A 25 -17.76 4.09 7.21
CA VAL A 25 -16.69 3.21 7.69
C VAL A 25 -15.70 3.97 8.59
N ILE A 26 -15.39 5.22 8.23
CA ILE A 26 -14.50 6.09 9.02
C ILE A 26 -15.14 6.52 10.36
N ASN A 27 -16.46 6.77 10.39
CA ASN A 27 -17.17 7.13 11.61
C ASN A 27 -17.29 5.99 12.63
N ASN A 28 -17.07 4.73 12.23
CA ASN A 28 -17.11 3.57 13.13
C ASN A 28 -15.78 3.27 13.84
N CYS A 29 -14.70 4.00 13.54
CA CYS A 29 -13.46 4.00 14.34
C CYS A 29 -13.65 4.84 15.62
N GLN A 30 -14.64 4.50 16.45
CA GLN A 30 -14.85 5.16 17.75
C GLN A 30 -13.83 4.65 18.79
N CYS A 31 -12.68 5.32 18.86
CA CYS A 31 -11.91 5.36 20.10
C CYS A 31 -12.73 6.14 21.14
N GLN A 32 -13.35 5.45 22.10
CA GLN A 32 -14.15 6.07 23.17
C GLN A 32 -13.35 7.00 24.12
N ALA A 33 -12.02 7.06 23.96
CA ALA A 33 -11.14 7.93 24.73
C ALA A 33 -10.94 9.30 24.04
N GLY A 34 -11.89 10.23 24.16
CA GLY A 34 -11.62 11.62 23.71
C GLY A 34 -12.77 12.61 23.47
N ALA A 35 -14.03 12.29 23.78
CA ALA A 35 -15.18 13.12 23.37
C ALA A 35 -15.23 14.56 23.94
N LYS A 36 -14.47 14.90 24.99
CA LYS A 36 -14.53 16.25 25.61
C LYS A 36 -13.61 17.28 24.95
N GLU A 37 -12.44 16.87 24.48
CA GLU A 37 -11.46 17.75 23.83
C GLU A 37 -11.87 18.11 22.38
N GLU A 38 -12.72 17.26 21.82
CA GLU A 38 -13.31 17.35 20.48
C GLU A 38 -14.20 18.59 20.27
N SER A 39 -14.88 19.05 21.33
CA SER A 39 -15.76 20.23 21.26
C SER A 39 -15.01 21.56 21.19
N LEU A 40 -13.73 21.60 21.61
CA LEU A 40 -12.98 22.85 21.69
C LEU A 40 -12.23 23.18 20.39
N ILE A 41 -11.74 22.15 19.68
CA ILE A 41 -10.93 22.31 18.45
C ILE A 41 -11.83 22.49 17.21
N ILE A 42 -13.01 21.84 17.18
CA ILE A 42 -13.93 21.90 16.04
C ILE A 42 -14.57 23.30 15.86
N ASN A 43 -14.58 24.13 16.91
CA ASN A 43 -15.24 25.43 16.89
C ASN A 43 -14.36 26.60 16.39
N GLN A 44 -13.10 26.37 15.99
CA GLN A 44 -12.17 27.45 15.60
C GLN A 44 -11.68 27.42 14.14
N LEU A 45 -12.18 26.51 13.30
CA LEU A 45 -11.67 26.35 11.92
C LEU A 45 -12.81 26.43 10.91
N ASP A 46 -12.98 27.60 10.29
CA ASP A 46 -13.98 27.89 9.25
C ASP A 46 -13.68 27.25 7.87
N ASN A 47 -12.56 26.51 7.73
CA ASN A 47 -12.32 25.57 6.62
C ASN A 47 -12.65 24.14 7.06
N VAL A 48 -13.94 23.86 7.13
CA VAL A 48 -14.54 22.75 7.89
C VAL A 48 -14.23 21.35 7.32
N GLY A 49 -13.87 21.23 6.03
CA GLY A 49 -13.56 19.94 5.42
C GLY A 49 -12.16 19.42 5.75
N GLU A 50 -11.17 20.27 5.54
CA GLU A 50 -9.73 19.94 5.59
C GLU A 50 -9.23 19.82 7.03
N ALA A 51 -9.58 20.79 7.89
CA ALA A 51 -9.26 20.70 9.32
C ALA A 51 -9.84 19.43 9.97
N ARG A 52 -11.02 18.98 9.54
CA ARG A 52 -11.63 17.75 10.05
C ARG A 52 -10.91 16.49 9.56
N SER A 53 -10.39 16.45 8.33
CA SER A 53 -9.62 15.29 7.85
C SER A 53 -8.32 15.17 8.64
N ILE A 54 -7.58 16.27 8.83
CA ILE A 54 -6.32 16.28 9.59
C ILE A 54 -6.51 15.86 11.04
N VAL A 55 -7.48 16.45 11.75
CA VAL A 55 -7.76 16.08 13.16
C VAL A 55 -8.18 14.63 13.28
N ARG A 56 -8.99 14.13 12.33
CA ARG A 56 -9.40 12.71 12.29
C ARG A 56 -8.21 11.79 12.04
N VAL A 57 -7.26 12.20 11.21
CA VAL A 57 -6.11 11.38 10.84
C VAL A 57 -5.09 11.36 11.96
N LYS A 58 -4.74 12.52 12.51
CA LYS A 58 -3.91 12.61 13.71
C LYS A 58 -4.51 11.77 14.83
N ARG A 59 -5.83 11.81 15.01
CA ARG A 59 -6.53 10.93 15.96
C ARG A 59 -6.47 9.46 15.57
N CYS A 60 -6.69 9.09 14.31
CA CYS A 60 -6.60 7.70 13.84
C CYS A 60 -5.19 7.14 14.06
N CYS A 61 -4.15 7.86 13.63
CA CYS A 61 -2.75 7.49 13.85
C CYS A 61 -2.45 7.33 15.35
N MET A 62 -2.82 8.31 16.17
CA MET A 62 -2.62 8.25 17.63
C MET A 62 -3.43 7.14 18.29
N CYS A 63 -4.64 6.88 17.80
CA CYS A 63 -5.45 5.75 18.22
C CYS A 63 -4.82 4.42 17.86
N MET A 64 -4.25 4.26 16.66
CA MET A 64 -3.58 3.02 16.30
C MET A 64 -2.36 2.75 17.18
N ILE A 65 -1.59 3.79 17.50
CA ILE A 65 -0.45 3.72 18.42
C ILE A 65 -0.91 3.37 19.85
N LYS A 66 -1.97 4.02 20.35
CA LYS A 66 -2.45 3.84 21.72
C LYS A 66 -3.28 2.57 21.93
N ALA A 67 -4.07 2.16 20.93
CA ALA A 67 -5.10 1.16 21.10
C ALA A 67 -4.55 -0.26 21.19
N ASN A 68 -3.38 -0.56 20.61
CA ASN A 68 -2.70 -1.82 20.88
C ASN A 68 -1.33 -1.92 20.21
N ARG A 69 -0.33 -2.46 20.92
CA ARG A 69 0.93 -2.94 20.30
C ARG A 69 0.67 -3.99 19.22
N THR A 70 -0.48 -4.68 19.27
CA THR A 70 -0.89 -5.68 18.28
C THR A 70 -1.28 -5.08 16.92
N ASN A 71 -1.59 -3.77 16.84
CA ASN A 71 -2.02 -3.13 15.58
C ASN A 71 -0.87 -2.78 14.64
N LEU A 72 0.36 -2.69 15.15
CA LEU A 72 1.52 -2.38 14.32
C LEU A 72 1.97 -3.58 13.49
N LEU A 73 1.36 -4.76 13.65
CA LEU A 73 1.78 -6.01 13.00
C LEU A 73 3.30 -6.13 12.99
N PHE A 74 3.94 -6.15 14.16
CA PHE A 74 5.38 -6.40 14.18
C PHE A 74 5.62 -7.87 13.86
N GLU A 75 6.17 -8.12 12.66
CA GLU A 75 6.48 -9.46 12.16
C GLU A 75 5.34 -10.49 12.38
N SER A 76 4.12 -10.04 12.17
CA SER A 76 2.92 -10.87 12.31
C SER A 76 2.64 -11.60 11.01
N HIS A 77 2.17 -12.83 11.12
CA HIS A 77 1.78 -13.62 9.94
C HIS A 77 0.35 -13.24 9.54
N ILE A 78 0.20 -12.42 8.50
CA ILE A 78 -1.06 -11.80 8.06
C ILE A 78 -2.16 -12.84 7.79
N GLY A 79 -1.83 -14.01 7.25
CA GLY A 79 -2.81 -15.09 7.06
C GLY A 79 -3.51 -15.50 8.36
N LYS A 80 -2.81 -15.46 9.49
CA LYS A 80 -3.36 -15.87 10.80
C LYS A 80 -4.25 -14.80 11.44
N LEU A 81 -4.37 -13.61 10.83
CA LEU A 81 -5.22 -12.56 11.34
C LEU A 81 -6.69 -12.87 11.02
N ASP A 82 -7.57 -12.39 11.89
CA ASP A 82 -9.00 -12.36 11.60
C ASP A 82 -9.28 -11.41 10.44
N TRP A 83 -10.28 -11.74 9.62
CA TRP A 83 -10.63 -10.93 8.45
C TRP A 83 -10.98 -9.48 8.82
N SER A 84 -11.64 -9.27 9.97
CA SER A 84 -11.95 -7.94 10.48
C SER A 84 -10.69 -7.08 10.74
N ASP A 85 -9.59 -7.72 11.14
CA ASP A 85 -8.35 -7.03 11.45
C ASP A 85 -7.63 -6.63 10.17
N VAL A 86 -7.59 -7.55 9.19
CA VAL A 86 -7.10 -7.30 7.85
C VAL A 86 -7.84 -6.13 7.18
N GLN A 87 -9.18 -6.09 7.31
CA GLN A 87 -9.97 -4.98 6.80
C GLN A 87 -9.64 -3.64 7.48
N ARG A 88 -9.53 -3.63 8.81
CA ARG A 88 -9.17 -2.42 9.56
C ARG A 88 -7.79 -1.89 9.18
N LEU A 89 -6.80 -2.77 9.05
CA LEU A 89 -5.44 -2.41 8.67
C LEU A 89 -5.37 -1.95 7.21
N SER A 90 -6.11 -2.59 6.31
CA SER A 90 -6.22 -2.18 4.91
C SER A 90 -6.82 -0.78 4.79
N GLU A 91 -7.88 -0.50 5.54
CA GLU A 91 -8.47 0.84 5.56
C GLU A 91 -7.53 1.87 6.19
N ALA A 92 -6.81 1.51 7.25
CA ALA A 92 -5.80 2.39 7.84
C ALA A 92 -4.68 2.74 6.84
N ALA A 93 -4.17 1.77 6.09
CA ALA A 93 -3.18 2.00 5.04
C ALA A 93 -3.70 2.96 3.95
N ARG A 94 -4.94 2.76 3.51
CA ARG A 94 -5.60 3.64 2.53
C ARG A 94 -5.78 5.06 3.06
N VAL A 95 -6.24 5.21 4.30
CA VAL A 95 -6.41 6.52 4.93
C VAL A 95 -5.06 7.23 5.06
N MET A 96 -3.99 6.54 5.48
CA MET A 96 -2.67 7.13 5.52
C MET A 96 -2.21 7.61 4.14
N ALA A 97 -2.39 6.77 3.10
CA ALA A 97 -2.02 7.12 1.74
C ALA A 97 -2.78 8.36 1.27
N GLU A 98 -4.10 8.40 1.46
CA GLU A 98 -4.94 9.53 1.10
C GLU A 98 -4.49 10.84 1.76
N VAL A 99 -4.03 10.77 3.00
CA VAL A 99 -3.60 11.94 3.77
C VAL A 99 -2.26 12.46 3.28
N VAL A 100 -1.30 11.57 3.08
CA VAL A 100 0.00 11.91 2.49
C VAL A 100 -0.19 12.54 1.12
N ASN A 101 -1.12 12.01 0.31
CA ASN A 101 -1.40 12.52 -1.02
C ASN A 101 -2.12 13.88 -1.01
N SER A 102 -3.11 14.06 -0.13
CA SER A 102 -4.02 15.21 -0.23
C SER A 102 -3.59 16.43 0.56
N ASN A 103 -2.89 16.27 1.69
CA ASN A 103 -2.55 17.40 2.57
C ASN A 103 -1.14 17.28 3.18
N PRO A 104 -0.09 17.09 2.38
CA PRO A 104 1.25 16.80 2.91
C PRO A 104 1.86 17.96 3.71
N GLU A 105 1.47 19.20 3.45
CA GLU A 105 1.91 20.41 4.17
C GLU A 105 1.39 20.47 5.61
N VAL A 106 0.33 19.73 5.94
CA VAL A 106 -0.24 19.73 7.29
C VAL A 106 0.24 18.54 8.12
N LEU A 107 1.05 17.66 7.51
CA LEU A 107 1.68 16.55 8.21
C LEU A 107 2.89 17.07 9.02
N GLU A 108 2.72 17.06 10.34
CA GLU A 108 3.82 17.26 11.29
C GLU A 108 4.78 16.05 11.26
N GLN A 109 6.03 16.26 11.68
CA GLN A 109 7.07 15.21 11.75
C GLN A 109 6.55 13.96 12.47
N GLU A 110 5.86 14.13 13.60
CA GLU A 110 5.38 13.01 14.40
C GLU A 110 4.40 12.13 13.63
N VAL A 111 3.66 12.69 12.66
CA VAL A 111 2.77 11.91 11.81
C VAL A 111 3.56 11.12 10.78
N PHE A 112 4.60 11.72 10.17
CA PHE A 112 5.49 11.02 9.26
C PHE A 112 6.23 9.86 9.95
N ASP A 113 6.75 10.07 11.15
CA ASP A 113 7.42 9.03 11.93
C ASP A 113 6.50 7.82 12.12
N VAL A 114 5.24 8.08 12.47
CA VAL A 114 4.23 7.04 12.65
C VAL A 114 3.95 6.33 11.34
N VAL A 115 3.80 7.06 10.24
CA VAL A 115 3.56 6.47 8.92
C VAL A 115 4.75 5.58 8.50
N HIS A 116 5.99 6.03 8.67
CA HIS A 116 7.19 5.26 8.34
C HIS A 116 7.37 4.01 9.20
N ILE A 117 7.22 4.14 10.53
CA ILE A 117 7.30 3.00 11.45
C ILE A 117 6.22 1.98 11.13
N THR A 118 4.98 2.45 10.88
CA THR A 118 3.86 1.59 10.54
C THR A 118 4.10 0.88 9.22
N LEU A 119 4.51 1.61 8.18
CA LEU A 119 4.81 1.05 6.87
C LEU A 119 5.93 -0.01 6.95
N THR A 120 7.03 0.30 7.62
CA THR A 120 8.17 -0.62 7.77
C THR A 120 7.74 -1.91 8.49
N SER A 121 6.98 -1.77 9.57
CA SER A 121 6.47 -2.93 10.32
C SER A 121 5.50 -3.77 9.49
N TRP A 122 4.59 -3.13 8.76
CA TRP A 122 3.64 -3.80 7.88
C TRP A 122 4.31 -4.51 6.70
N LEU A 123 5.34 -3.90 6.09
CA LEU A 123 6.13 -4.54 5.04
C LEU A 123 6.92 -5.74 5.55
N ALA A 124 7.50 -5.67 6.76
CA ALA A 124 8.15 -6.82 7.37
C ALA A 124 7.15 -7.98 7.62
N SER A 125 5.93 -7.66 8.05
CA SER A 125 4.84 -8.65 8.17
C SER A 125 4.40 -9.23 6.83
N LEU A 126 4.33 -8.39 5.79
CA LEU A 126 4.02 -8.83 4.44
C LEU A 126 5.11 -9.77 3.90
N GLU A 127 6.38 -9.43 4.10
CA GLU A 127 7.51 -10.30 3.73
C GLU A 127 7.43 -11.64 4.46
N LYS A 128 7.15 -11.65 5.77
CA LYS A 128 6.99 -12.88 6.54
C LYS A 128 5.80 -13.72 6.09
N SER A 129 4.78 -13.09 5.52
CA SER A 129 3.53 -13.74 5.10
C SER A 129 3.51 -14.10 3.62
N LYS A 130 4.56 -13.77 2.85
CA LYS A 130 4.59 -13.97 1.40
C LYS A 130 4.38 -15.42 1.00
N GLU A 131 4.79 -16.37 1.83
CA GLU A 131 4.55 -17.81 1.60
C GLU A 131 3.08 -18.19 1.55
N SER A 132 2.21 -17.42 2.21
CA SER A 132 0.77 -17.62 2.14
C SER A 132 0.14 -17.09 0.85
N LEU A 133 0.84 -16.26 0.06
CA LEU A 133 0.33 -15.82 -1.25
C LEU A 133 0.20 -17.00 -2.21
N LEU A 134 1.03 -18.03 -2.01
CA LEU A 134 1.05 -19.19 -2.88
C LEU A 134 0.24 -20.31 -2.29
N VAL A 135 -1.02 -20.38 -2.71
CA VAL A 135 -1.75 -21.64 -2.61
C VAL A 135 -1.35 -22.46 -3.81
N PRO A 136 -0.62 -23.59 -3.64
CA PRO A 136 -0.30 -24.45 -4.78
C PRO A 136 -1.60 -24.78 -5.49
N ALA A 137 -1.70 -24.38 -6.75
CA ALA A 137 -2.80 -24.77 -7.60
C ALA A 137 -2.69 -26.28 -7.71
N GLY A 138 -3.53 -27.00 -6.96
CA GLY A 138 -3.57 -28.45 -7.06
C GLY A 138 -3.73 -28.86 -8.53
N PRO A 139 -3.30 -30.06 -8.94
CA PRO A 139 -3.31 -30.50 -10.34
C PRO A 139 -4.71 -30.57 -11.00
N LEU A 140 -5.75 -30.11 -10.30
CA LEU A 140 -7.16 -30.10 -10.68
C LEU A 140 -7.84 -28.79 -10.29
N SER A 141 -7.19 -27.64 -10.48
CA SER A 141 -7.86 -26.33 -10.50
C SER A 141 -8.79 -26.26 -11.71
N VAL A 142 -9.91 -26.98 -11.62
CA VAL A 142 -11.01 -26.90 -12.57
C VAL A 142 -11.44 -25.43 -12.63
N PRO A 143 -11.61 -24.85 -13.83
CA PRO A 143 -12.03 -23.47 -13.99
C PRO A 143 -13.27 -23.19 -13.15
N LEU A 144 -13.30 -21.97 -12.60
CA LEU A 144 -14.19 -21.39 -11.59
C LEU A 144 -15.71 -21.57 -11.85
N VAL A 145 -16.22 -22.79 -12.02
CA VAL A 145 -17.64 -23.08 -12.23
C VAL A 145 -17.98 -24.46 -11.64
N THR A 146 -18.67 -24.42 -10.49
CA THR A 146 -19.56 -25.45 -9.94
C THR A 146 -19.00 -26.86 -9.66
N SER A 147 -18.11 -27.01 -8.67
CA SER A 147 -17.84 -28.34 -8.09
C SER A 147 -18.20 -28.37 -6.59
N THR A 148 -19.16 -29.22 -6.29
CA THR A 148 -19.73 -29.58 -4.98
C THR A 148 -18.67 -29.80 -3.90
N LEU A 149 -18.75 -29.00 -2.83
CA LEU A 149 -18.07 -29.18 -1.56
C LEU A 149 -18.43 -30.53 -0.96
N ASN A 150 -17.47 -31.44 -0.75
CA ASN A 150 -17.66 -32.52 0.24
C ASN A 150 -16.39 -33.14 0.84
N ASN A 151 -15.17 -32.64 0.57
CA ASN A 151 -13.96 -33.06 1.32
C ASN A 151 -12.75 -32.12 1.07
N ARG A 152 -12.79 -30.86 1.55
CA ARG A 152 -11.79 -29.82 1.21
C ARG A 152 -11.35 -28.89 2.36
N GLY A 153 -11.29 -29.38 3.60
CA GLY A 153 -10.97 -28.54 4.78
C GLY A 153 -9.69 -27.69 4.65
N SER A 154 -8.56 -28.30 4.28
CA SER A 154 -7.25 -27.59 4.22
C SER A 154 -7.05 -26.70 3.00
N SER A 155 -7.79 -26.92 1.92
CA SER A 155 -7.62 -26.14 0.67
C SER A 155 -8.32 -24.78 0.72
N VAL A 156 -9.40 -24.67 1.51
CA VAL A 156 -10.17 -23.42 1.62
C VAL A 156 -9.47 -22.42 2.53
N GLU A 157 -8.89 -22.88 3.64
CA GLU A 157 -8.17 -22.02 4.60
C GLU A 157 -6.98 -21.31 3.95
N ASN A 158 -6.16 -22.04 3.17
CA ASN A 158 -5.02 -21.44 2.47
C ASN A 158 -5.44 -20.35 1.46
N SER A 159 -6.57 -20.51 0.78
CA SER A 159 -7.09 -19.50 -0.17
C SER A 159 -7.55 -18.23 0.52
N VAL A 160 -8.16 -18.36 1.71
CA VAL A 160 -8.58 -17.19 2.51
C VAL A 160 -7.35 -16.43 3.00
N ASP A 161 -6.31 -17.14 3.42
CA ASP A 161 -5.07 -16.53 3.90
C ASP A 161 -4.32 -15.82 2.77
N ALA A 162 -4.21 -16.43 1.59
CA ALA A 162 -3.67 -15.77 0.40
C ALA A 162 -4.40 -14.47 0.07
N TYR A 163 -5.74 -14.50 0.11
CA TYR A 163 -6.55 -13.33 -0.15
C TYR A 163 -6.34 -12.22 0.89
N LYS A 164 -6.24 -12.56 2.18
CA LYS A 164 -5.88 -11.59 3.24
C LYS A 164 -4.56 -10.89 2.96
N VAL A 165 -3.52 -11.68 2.64
CA VAL A 165 -2.18 -11.16 2.38
C VAL A 165 -2.18 -10.29 1.13
N ALA A 166 -2.87 -10.70 0.06
CA ALA A 166 -2.96 -9.92 -1.17
C ALA A 166 -3.67 -8.58 -0.97
N VAL A 167 -4.83 -8.56 -0.28
CA VAL A 167 -5.61 -7.33 -0.05
C VAL A 167 -4.85 -6.36 0.85
N LEU A 168 -4.32 -6.82 1.98
CA LEU A 168 -3.56 -5.95 2.86
C LEU A 168 -2.24 -5.51 2.20
N GLY A 169 -1.55 -6.43 1.52
CA GLY A 169 -0.33 -6.15 0.79
C GLY A 169 -0.51 -5.06 -0.26
N ALA A 170 -1.55 -5.13 -1.08
CA ALA A 170 -1.86 -4.12 -2.08
C ALA A 170 -2.00 -2.71 -1.48
N ASN A 171 -2.69 -2.58 -0.34
CA ASN A 171 -2.86 -1.29 0.33
C ASN A 171 -1.57 -0.78 1.00
N ILE A 172 -0.74 -1.66 1.56
CA ILE A 172 0.58 -1.32 2.11
C ILE A 172 1.49 -0.78 0.98
N LEU A 173 1.49 -1.46 -0.18
CA LEU A 173 2.29 -1.08 -1.34
C LEU A 173 1.81 0.26 -1.93
N GLN A 174 0.50 0.50 -1.95
CA GLN A 174 -0.06 1.80 -2.33
C GLN A 174 0.39 2.92 -1.38
N LEU A 175 0.42 2.67 -0.07
CA LEU A 175 0.93 3.63 0.91
C LEU A 175 2.40 3.96 0.64
N PHE A 176 3.24 2.95 0.42
CA PHE A 176 4.64 3.15 0.04
C PHE A 176 4.76 3.99 -1.23
N ALA A 177 4.05 3.63 -2.31
CA ALA A 177 4.10 4.35 -3.57
C ALA A 177 3.66 5.81 -3.41
N THR A 178 2.69 6.07 -2.53
CA THR A 178 2.22 7.42 -2.23
C THR A 178 3.29 8.24 -1.51
N LEU A 179 4.01 7.66 -0.56
CA LEU A 179 5.13 8.32 0.12
C LEU A 179 6.29 8.63 -0.83
N GLU A 180 6.69 7.69 -1.69
CA GLU A 180 7.77 7.93 -2.65
C GLU A 180 7.42 9.04 -3.65
N ARG A 181 6.18 9.07 -4.16
CA ARG A 181 5.71 10.19 -5.01
C ARG A 181 5.67 11.52 -4.26
N PHE A 182 5.25 11.49 -3.00
CA PHE A 182 5.30 12.67 -2.15
C PHE A 182 6.74 13.20 -2.04
N TYR A 183 7.71 12.34 -1.75
CA TYR A 183 9.13 12.73 -1.67
C TYR A 183 9.71 13.22 -2.99
N ALA A 184 9.28 12.65 -4.12
CA ALA A 184 9.72 13.12 -5.44
C ALA A 184 9.25 14.54 -5.78
N THR A 185 8.20 15.04 -5.12
CA THR A 185 7.60 16.37 -5.38
C THR A 185 7.79 17.35 -4.21
N ALA A 186 8.43 16.91 -3.13
CA ALA A 186 8.57 17.65 -1.89
C ALA A 186 9.52 18.85 -2.04
N GLU A 187 9.10 20.02 -1.53
CA GLU A 187 9.94 21.22 -1.42
C GLU A 187 11.10 21.05 -0.41
N GLU A 188 12.09 21.94 -0.42
CA GLU A 188 13.30 21.90 0.44
C GLU A 188 13.01 21.64 1.94
N ARG A 189 11.90 22.17 2.49
CA ARG A 189 11.54 21.93 3.91
C ARG A 189 11.21 20.48 4.23
N LYS A 190 10.72 19.73 3.25
CA LYS A 190 10.35 18.32 3.38
C LYS A 190 11.53 17.39 3.07
N GLN A 191 12.67 17.96 2.63
CA GLN A 191 13.89 17.20 2.38
C GLN A 191 14.43 16.56 3.67
N SER A 192 14.30 17.21 4.83
CA SER A 192 14.75 16.61 6.10
C SER A 192 14.02 15.32 6.43
N PHE A 193 12.71 15.24 6.14
CA PHE A 193 11.93 14.00 6.33
C PHE A 193 12.42 12.90 5.40
N TYR A 194 12.75 13.25 4.16
CA TYR A 194 13.24 12.29 3.19
C TYR A 194 14.64 11.77 3.52
N GLU A 195 15.54 12.63 4.01
CA GLU A 195 16.86 12.17 4.45
C GLU A 195 16.76 11.26 5.68
N GLU A 196 15.88 11.56 6.64
CA GLU A 196 15.63 10.64 7.76
C GLU A 196 15.01 9.30 7.29
N TRP A 197 14.05 9.35 6.37
CA TRP A 197 13.47 8.16 5.74
C TRP A 197 14.55 7.28 5.11
N LYS A 198 15.46 7.89 4.33
CA LYS A 198 16.61 7.22 3.71
C LYS A 198 17.54 6.59 4.72
N ASP A 199 17.89 7.32 5.77
CA ASP A 199 18.91 6.87 6.70
C ASP A 199 18.41 5.75 7.62
N VAL A 200 17.12 5.75 7.96
CA VAL A 200 16.56 4.86 8.98
C VAL A 200 15.79 3.68 8.39
N PHE A 201 14.98 3.90 7.35
CA PHE A 201 13.94 2.95 6.94
C PHE A 201 14.13 2.38 5.54
N VAL A 202 14.64 3.17 4.59
CA VAL A 202 14.68 2.81 3.16
C VAL A 202 15.33 1.45 2.90
N GLU A 203 16.45 1.13 3.54
CA GLU A 203 17.13 -0.13 3.30
C GLU A 203 16.25 -1.36 3.62
N GLU A 204 15.60 -1.37 4.79
CA GLU A 204 14.76 -2.50 5.20
C GLU A 204 13.45 -2.55 4.41
N VAL A 205 12.88 -1.38 4.07
CA VAL A 205 11.70 -1.26 3.23
C VAL A 205 11.98 -1.81 1.83
N TYR A 206 13.04 -1.35 1.18
CA TYR A 206 13.37 -1.81 -0.16
C TYR A 206 13.77 -3.29 -0.17
N LYS A 207 14.52 -3.76 0.84
CA LYS A 207 14.82 -5.18 1.01
C LYS A 207 13.55 -6.03 1.07
N SER A 208 12.55 -5.62 1.86
CA SER A 208 11.26 -6.31 1.98
C SER A 208 10.53 -6.32 0.63
N LEU A 209 10.44 -5.18 -0.05
CA LEU A 209 9.81 -5.05 -1.37
C LEU A 209 10.44 -5.95 -2.41
N LEU A 210 11.77 -5.92 -2.55
CA LEU A 210 12.49 -6.76 -3.51
C LEU A 210 12.35 -8.25 -3.18
N SER A 211 12.35 -8.60 -1.89
CA SER A 211 12.16 -9.97 -1.41
C SER A 211 10.77 -10.51 -1.75
N ILE A 212 9.73 -9.69 -1.59
CA ILE A 212 8.35 -10.02 -1.99
C ILE A 212 8.25 -10.10 -3.51
N PHE A 213 8.82 -9.14 -4.25
CA PHE A 213 8.80 -9.12 -5.71
C PHE A 213 9.47 -10.34 -6.33
N ILE A 214 10.69 -10.68 -5.89
CA ILE A 214 11.40 -11.88 -6.35
C ILE A 214 10.56 -13.11 -6.06
N TYR A 215 10.00 -13.21 -4.85
CA TYR A 215 9.18 -14.35 -4.46
C TYR A 215 7.94 -14.49 -5.34
N VAL A 216 7.12 -13.44 -5.49
CA VAL A 216 5.91 -13.47 -6.32
C VAL A 216 6.27 -13.77 -7.78
N SER A 217 7.28 -13.10 -8.33
CA SER A 217 7.71 -13.24 -9.73
C SER A 217 8.18 -14.66 -10.07
N ASP A 218 8.99 -15.27 -9.21
CA ASP A 218 9.51 -16.63 -9.41
C ASP A 218 8.37 -17.66 -9.52
N HIS A 219 7.31 -17.47 -8.75
CA HIS A 219 6.17 -18.38 -8.74
C HIS A 219 5.13 -18.10 -9.83
N CYS A 220 5.06 -16.85 -10.32
CA CYS A 220 4.25 -16.50 -11.48
C CYS A 220 4.68 -17.24 -12.75
N ASP A 221 5.99 -17.50 -12.90
CA ASP A 221 6.57 -18.18 -14.07
C ASP A 221 6.16 -19.67 -14.17
N ILE A 222 5.86 -20.30 -13.04
CA ILE A 222 5.48 -21.72 -12.95
C ILE A 222 3.99 -21.94 -13.34
N GLN A 223 3.32 -20.91 -13.90
CA GLN A 223 1.95 -20.94 -14.43
C GLN A 223 0.85 -21.26 -13.41
N GLN A 224 1.04 -20.89 -12.14
CA GLN A 224 0.02 -21.04 -11.09
C GLN A 224 -0.53 -19.70 -10.58
N LEU A 225 -0.61 -18.70 -11.46
CA LEU A 225 -1.23 -17.42 -11.09
C LEU A 225 -2.70 -17.63 -10.70
N THR A 226 -3.00 -17.34 -9.44
CA THR A 226 -4.36 -17.18 -8.96
C THR A 226 -4.84 -15.74 -9.23
N CYS A 227 -6.15 -15.50 -9.13
CA CYS A 227 -6.67 -14.14 -9.20
C CYS A 227 -6.17 -13.25 -8.04
N HIS A 228 -5.75 -13.84 -6.92
CA HIS A 228 -5.20 -13.11 -5.77
C HIS A 228 -3.81 -12.55 -6.07
N ASP A 229 -3.00 -13.30 -6.81
CA ASP A 229 -1.66 -12.85 -7.23
C ASP A 229 -1.74 -11.61 -8.10
N LEU A 230 -2.74 -11.55 -9.00
CA LEU A 230 -2.98 -10.38 -9.85
C LEU A 230 -3.34 -9.12 -9.05
N LEU A 231 -4.04 -9.26 -7.92
CA LEU A 231 -4.38 -8.11 -7.05
C LEU A 231 -3.14 -7.47 -6.41
N LEU A 232 -2.13 -8.28 -6.10
CA LEU A 232 -0.90 -7.80 -5.47
C LEU A 232 0.13 -7.34 -6.51
N LEU A 233 0.15 -7.97 -7.68
CA LEU A 233 1.20 -7.80 -8.68
C LEU A 233 1.29 -6.34 -9.15
N GLU A 234 0.19 -5.72 -9.55
CA GLU A 234 0.23 -4.33 -10.06
C GLU A 234 0.76 -3.33 -9.00
N PRO A 235 0.22 -3.26 -7.77
CA PRO A 235 0.77 -2.40 -6.71
C PRO A 235 2.23 -2.72 -6.36
N LEU A 236 2.61 -3.99 -6.37
CA LEU A 236 3.97 -4.42 -6.04
C LEU A 236 4.96 -3.95 -7.09
N CYS A 237 4.59 -4.02 -8.35
CA CYS A 237 5.46 -3.62 -9.45
C CYS A 237 5.58 -2.11 -9.54
N GLU A 238 4.49 -1.40 -9.29
CA GLU A 238 4.55 0.05 -9.11
C GLU A 238 5.50 0.43 -7.96
N ALA A 239 5.35 -0.20 -6.78
CA ALA A 239 6.26 0.04 -5.66
C ALA A 239 7.73 -0.25 -6.01
N VAL A 240 8.03 -1.37 -6.68
CA VAL A 240 9.40 -1.68 -7.11
C VAL A 240 9.94 -0.67 -8.12
N SER A 241 9.10 -0.14 -9.02
CA SER A 241 9.54 0.88 -9.99
C SER A 241 9.89 2.23 -9.37
N LEU A 242 9.42 2.49 -8.14
CA LEU A 242 9.71 3.73 -7.40
C LEU A 242 10.97 3.65 -6.54
N ILE A 243 11.59 2.47 -6.44
CA ILE A 243 12.83 2.28 -5.72
C ILE A 243 13.94 3.07 -6.41
N ASN A 244 14.62 3.95 -5.66
CA ASN A 244 15.78 4.68 -6.18
C ASN A 244 17.01 3.75 -6.29
N PRO A 245 17.50 3.45 -7.52
CA PRO A 245 18.64 2.57 -7.70
C PRO A 245 19.96 3.20 -7.21
N GLU A 246 20.09 4.52 -7.23
CA GLU A 246 21.32 5.22 -6.81
C GLU A 246 21.60 4.98 -5.33
N TYR A 247 20.56 5.00 -4.50
CA TYR A 247 20.67 4.72 -3.06
C TYR A 247 21.29 3.34 -2.83
N PHE A 248 20.85 2.33 -3.57
CA PHE A 248 21.39 0.97 -3.44
C PHE A 248 22.83 0.82 -3.89
N LEU A 249 23.21 1.51 -4.96
CA LEU A 249 24.57 1.42 -5.52
C LEU A 249 25.61 2.05 -4.59
N VAL A 250 25.23 3.08 -3.83
CA VAL A 250 26.16 3.80 -2.95
C VAL A 250 26.36 3.07 -1.61
N HIS A 251 25.31 2.52 -1.02
CA HIS A 251 25.34 2.15 0.40
C HIS A 251 25.57 0.66 0.68
N ASN A 252 25.31 -0.27 -0.24
CA ASN A 252 25.37 -1.70 0.10
C ASN A 252 25.75 -2.63 -1.07
N LYS A 253 26.88 -3.36 -0.94
CA LYS A 253 27.28 -4.39 -1.92
C LYS A 253 26.25 -5.51 -2.08
N GLN A 254 25.56 -5.90 -1.02
CA GLN A 254 24.48 -6.90 -1.08
C GLN A 254 23.27 -6.37 -1.85
N ALA A 255 23.00 -5.06 -1.77
CA ALA A 255 21.94 -4.45 -2.55
C ALA A 255 22.21 -4.52 -4.05
N HIS A 256 23.47 -4.37 -4.47
CA HIS A 256 23.85 -4.55 -5.87
C HIS A 256 23.55 -5.97 -6.39
N GLU A 257 23.82 -7.00 -5.60
CA GLU A 257 23.48 -8.38 -5.96
C GLU A 257 21.97 -8.63 -6.00
N ARG A 258 21.20 -8.02 -5.08
CA ARG A 258 19.73 -8.07 -5.14
C ARG A 258 19.18 -7.37 -6.37
N LEU A 259 19.71 -6.20 -6.74
CA LEU A 259 19.29 -5.48 -7.93
C LEU A 259 19.61 -6.27 -9.20
N LYS A 260 20.77 -6.93 -9.28
CA LYS A 260 21.07 -7.87 -10.38
C LYS A 260 20.05 -9.00 -10.46
N LEU A 261 19.65 -9.54 -9.30
CA LEU A 261 18.65 -10.60 -9.25
C LEU A 261 17.29 -10.09 -9.75
N VAL A 262 16.86 -8.89 -9.32
CA VAL A 262 15.63 -8.24 -9.79
C VAL A 262 15.67 -8.02 -11.29
N MET A 263 16.76 -7.47 -11.83
CA MET A 263 16.93 -7.27 -13.27
C MET A 263 16.90 -8.59 -14.04
N LYS A 264 17.55 -9.65 -13.51
CA LYS A 264 17.50 -10.99 -14.09
C LYS A 264 16.06 -11.51 -14.17
N TYR A 265 15.28 -11.37 -13.08
CA TYR A 265 13.87 -11.76 -13.08
C TYR A 265 13.04 -10.91 -14.03
N CYS A 266 13.23 -9.59 -14.08
CA CYS A 266 12.48 -8.75 -15.01
C CYS A 266 12.77 -9.14 -16.47
N CYS A 267 14.03 -9.36 -16.83
CA CYS A 267 14.38 -9.85 -18.18
C CYS A 267 13.69 -11.18 -18.52
N HIS A 268 13.55 -12.07 -17.53
CA HIS A 268 12.82 -13.32 -17.69
C HIS A 268 11.31 -13.10 -17.87
N LEU A 269 10.70 -12.27 -17.02
CA LEU A 269 9.27 -11.94 -17.06
C LEU A 269 8.85 -11.18 -18.32
N VAL A 270 9.72 -10.38 -18.93
CA VAL A 270 9.45 -9.77 -20.26
C VAL A 270 9.18 -10.84 -21.32
N CYS A 271 9.78 -12.02 -21.17
CA CYS A 271 9.55 -13.16 -22.05
C CYS A 271 8.38 -14.06 -21.61
N SER A 272 7.69 -13.72 -20.51
CA SER A 272 6.56 -14.50 -19.99
C SER A 272 5.39 -14.54 -20.98
N PRO A 273 4.64 -15.66 -21.09
CA PRO A 273 3.42 -15.70 -21.90
C PRO A 273 2.26 -14.88 -21.29
N ILE A 274 2.42 -14.35 -20.07
CA ILE A 274 1.38 -13.63 -19.33
C ILE A 274 1.59 -12.13 -19.50
N ALA A 275 0.79 -11.50 -20.37
CA ALA A 275 0.94 -10.08 -20.72
C ALA A 275 1.05 -9.10 -19.52
N PRO A 276 0.27 -9.27 -18.43
CA PRO A 276 0.48 -8.46 -17.22
C PRO A 276 1.92 -8.52 -16.66
N LEU A 277 2.54 -9.70 -16.62
CA LEU A 277 3.92 -9.85 -16.15
C LEU A 277 4.93 -9.18 -17.09
N GLN A 278 4.69 -9.25 -18.40
CA GLN A 278 5.57 -8.60 -19.38
C GLN A 278 5.56 -7.08 -19.23
N LEU A 279 4.37 -6.48 -19.11
CA LEU A 279 4.19 -5.04 -18.92
C LEU A 279 4.85 -4.58 -17.62
N VAL A 280 4.58 -5.31 -16.54
CA VAL A 280 5.21 -5.12 -15.23
C VAL A 280 6.73 -5.10 -15.33
N ALA A 281 7.32 -6.12 -15.95
CA ALA A 281 8.76 -6.27 -16.00
C ALA A 281 9.40 -5.20 -16.88
N TYR A 282 8.73 -4.80 -17.96
CA TYR A 282 9.14 -3.67 -18.78
C TYR A 282 9.15 -2.35 -17.99
N HIS A 283 8.14 -2.10 -17.14
CA HIS A 283 8.08 -0.91 -16.31
C HIS A 283 9.19 -0.84 -15.25
N VAL A 284 9.57 -1.98 -14.66
CA VAL A 284 10.67 -2.03 -13.67
C VAL A 284 12.05 -1.86 -14.33
N ILE A 285 12.22 -2.29 -15.58
CA ILE A 285 13.50 -2.15 -16.32
C ILE A 285 13.74 -0.71 -16.81
N LYS A 286 12.67 0.02 -17.14
CA LYS A 286 12.72 1.34 -17.76
C LYS A 286 13.21 2.41 -16.79
#